data_AF-A0A330FYX1-F1
#
_entry.id   AF-A0A330FYX1-F1
#
_cell.length_a   1.000
_cell.length_b   1.000
_cell.length_c   1.000
_cell.angle_alpha   90.00
_cell.angle_beta   90.00
_cell.angle_gamma   90.00
#
_symmetry.space_group_name_H-M   'P 1'
#
loop_
_entity.id
_entity.type
_entity.pdbx_description
1 polymer ?
#
loop_
_entity_poly.entity_id
_entity_poly.type
_entity_poly.pdbx_seq_one_letter_code
_entity_poly.pdbx_strand_id
1 'polypeptide(L)'
;PLSWIDPLGLSCGGTGGTNQTPPGQGYHNETYAPKAVKPEDALNLWDDFLGPVPHTNTHPRTGLPDPDRIVSADGKRSIRYGNHEMNSKPTKHHYHEEIWTLDSVNNVMNVDNVVVRVPILK
;
A
#
# COMPACT_ATOMS: atom_id res chain seq x y z
N PRO A 1 -15.19 -2.00 42.24
CA PRO A 1 -14.12 -1.45 41.36
C PRO A 1 -14.74 -0.85 40.08
N LEU A 2 -14.50 0.44 39.83
CA LEU A 2 -14.99 1.13 38.63
C LEU A 2 -14.04 0.81 37.47
N SER A 3 -14.52 0.04 36.50
CA SER A 3 -13.81 -0.19 35.24
C SER A 3 -13.97 1.03 34.34
N TRP A 4 -12.87 1.73 34.06
CA TRP A 4 -12.84 2.82 33.09
C TRP A 4 -13.07 2.26 31.68
N ILE A 5 -14.08 2.76 30.98
CA ILE A 5 -14.39 2.43 29.58
C ILE A 5 -13.94 3.64 28.74
N ASP A 6 -13.03 3.40 27.79
CA ASP A 6 -12.54 4.43 26.87
C ASP A 6 -13.68 4.87 25.91
N PRO A 7 -14.13 6.14 25.95
CA PRO A 7 -15.18 6.63 25.07
C PRO A 7 -14.73 6.84 23.62
N LEU A 8 -13.44 6.73 23.31
CA LEU A 8 -12.89 6.97 21.96
C LEU A 8 -12.26 5.72 21.31
N GLY A 9 -12.13 4.61 22.03
CA GLY A 9 -11.68 3.33 21.49
C GLY A 9 -10.27 3.34 20.88
N LEU A 10 -9.34 4.11 21.45
CA LEU A 10 -7.99 4.29 20.89
C LEU A 10 -6.89 3.51 21.64
N SER A 11 -7.26 2.59 22.54
CA SER A 11 -6.29 1.73 23.22
C SER A 11 -5.67 0.72 22.24
N CYS A 12 -4.38 0.90 21.97
CA CYS A 12 -3.50 0.00 21.26
C CYS A 12 -3.35 -1.35 21.99
N GLY A 13 -3.47 -2.45 21.23
CA GLY A 13 -3.05 -3.78 21.67
C GLY A 13 -4.11 -4.88 21.54
N GLY A 14 -4.02 -5.65 20.45
CA GLY A 14 -4.51 -7.02 20.39
C GLY A 14 -5.96 -7.22 19.91
N THR A 15 -6.08 -7.77 18.70
CA THR A 15 -7.24 -8.58 18.25
C THR A 15 -8.62 -7.90 18.35
N GLY A 16 -8.77 -6.76 17.70
CA GLY A 16 -10.07 -6.14 17.42
C GLY A 16 -10.56 -6.47 16.01
N GLY A 17 -10.91 -7.73 15.77
CA GLY A 17 -11.66 -8.10 14.57
C GLY A 17 -13.04 -7.44 14.63
N THR A 18 -13.18 -6.25 14.08
CA THR A 18 -14.50 -5.83 13.61
C THR A 18 -14.90 -6.84 12.55
N ASN A 19 -15.95 -7.61 12.79
CA ASN A 19 -16.71 -8.35 11.76
C ASN A 19 -17.36 -7.34 10.78
N GLN A 20 -16.56 -6.43 10.23
CA GLN A 20 -16.91 -5.61 9.10
C GLN A 20 -16.36 -6.37 7.90
N THR A 21 -17.26 -6.81 7.02
CA THR A 21 -16.89 -7.27 5.70
C THR A 21 -15.90 -6.26 5.12
N PRO A 22 -14.70 -6.68 4.70
CA PRO A 22 -13.72 -5.76 4.15
C PRO A 22 -14.36 -4.96 3.01
N PRO A 23 -13.98 -3.68 2.82
CA PRO A 23 -14.51 -2.88 1.73
C PRO A 23 -14.45 -3.64 0.40
N GLY A 24 -15.50 -3.49 -0.39
CA GLY A 24 -15.52 -3.99 -1.76
C GLY A 24 -14.37 -3.39 -2.58
N GLN A 25 -14.09 -3.98 -3.74
CA GLN A 25 -13.16 -3.37 -4.68
C GLN A 25 -13.86 -2.20 -5.38
N GLY A 26 -13.29 -1.00 -5.24
CA GLY A 26 -13.72 0.19 -5.96
C GLY A 26 -13.06 0.26 -7.33
N TYR A 27 -12.80 1.48 -7.82
CA TYR A 27 -12.02 1.64 -9.04
C TYR A 27 -10.55 1.26 -8.82
N HIS A 28 -9.90 0.84 -9.91
CA HIS A 28 -8.45 0.65 -9.97
C HIS A 28 -7.93 1.38 -11.22
N ASN A 29 -7.36 2.57 -10.99
CA ASN A 29 -6.90 3.45 -12.05
C ASN A 29 -5.38 3.30 -12.19
N GLU A 30 -4.93 2.68 -13.28
CA GLU A 30 -3.51 2.50 -13.57
C GLU A 30 -2.99 3.56 -14.53
N THR A 31 -1.94 4.25 -14.13
CA THR A 31 -1.23 5.26 -14.94
C THR A 31 0.27 4.99 -14.92
N TYR A 32 1.03 5.67 -15.78
CA TYR A 32 2.49 5.54 -15.83
C TYR A 32 3.15 6.81 -15.34
N ALA A 33 4.20 6.66 -14.54
CA ALA A 33 5.05 7.78 -14.17
C ALA A 33 5.65 8.42 -15.43
N PRO A 34 5.76 9.76 -15.46
CA PRO A 34 6.21 10.48 -16.67
C PRO A 34 7.69 10.20 -17.00
N LYS A 35 8.48 9.78 -16.02
CA LYS A 35 9.89 9.44 -16.18
C LYS A 35 10.20 8.12 -15.50
N ALA A 36 11.12 7.37 -16.11
CA ALA A 36 11.74 6.24 -15.47
C ALA A 36 12.67 6.71 -14.34
N VAL A 37 12.80 5.87 -13.33
CA VAL A 37 13.65 6.07 -12.16
C VAL A 37 14.89 5.19 -12.30
N LYS A 38 16.04 5.65 -11.83
CA LYS A 38 17.24 4.82 -11.79
C LYS A 38 17.15 3.81 -10.63
N PRO A 39 17.70 2.59 -10.76
CA PRO A 39 17.69 1.61 -9.68
C PRO A 39 18.24 2.15 -8.35
N GLU A 40 19.30 2.96 -8.41
CA GLU A 40 19.95 3.58 -7.25
C GLU A 40 19.06 4.58 -6.48
N ASP A 41 18.11 5.21 -7.18
CA ASP A 41 17.21 6.22 -6.60
C ASP A 41 15.87 5.63 -6.13
N ALA A 42 15.57 4.38 -6.51
CA ALA A 42 14.26 3.78 -6.28
C ALA A 42 13.91 3.68 -4.79
N LEU A 43 14.85 3.27 -3.95
CA LEU A 43 14.62 3.11 -2.50
C LEU A 43 14.34 4.46 -1.83
N ASN A 44 15.05 5.52 -2.21
CA ASN A 44 14.79 6.86 -1.67
C ASN A 44 13.39 7.35 -2.03
N LEU A 45 12.93 7.08 -3.25
CA LEU A 45 11.56 7.42 -3.66
C LEU A 45 10.51 6.60 -2.91
N TRP A 46 10.80 5.34 -2.60
CA TRP A 46 9.91 4.52 -1.78
C TRP A 46 9.77 5.11 -0.38
N ASP A 47 10.88 5.51 0.25
CA ASP A 47 10.88 6.15 1.56
C ASP A 47 10.12 7.48 1.56
N ASP A 48 10.34 8.32 0.54
CA ASP A 48 9.63 9.59 0.37
C ASP A 48 8.12 9.38 0.15
N PHE A 49 7.75 8.35 -0.64
CA PHE A 49 6.37 8.04 -0.96
C PHE A 49 5.63 7.43 0.24
N LEU A 50 6.20 6.43 0.90
CA LEU A 50 5.62 5.74 2.04
C LEU A 50 5.62 6.60 3.31
N GLY A 51 6.57 7.53 3.41
CA GLY A 51 6.78 8.36 4.58
C GLY A 51 7.42 7.59 5.75
N PRO A 52 7.40 8.19 6.96
CA PRO A 52 8.08 7.64 8.13
C PRO A 52 7.60 6.24 8.51
N VAL A 53 8.51 5.45 9.09
CA VAL A 53 8.22 4.17 9.73
C VAL A 53 7.20 4.31 10.89
N PRO A 54 6.49 3.24 11.29
CA PRO A 54 6.59 1.85 10.83
C PRO A 54 5.88 1.58 9.50
N HIS A 55 6.45 0.70 8.69
CA HIS A 55 5.77 0.12 7.52
C HIS A 55 5.26 -1.28 7.85
N THR A 56 4.27 -1.76 7.10
CA THR A 56 3.69 -3.10 7.24
C THR A 56 3.52 -3.77 5.88
N ASN A 57 3.24 -5.06 5.85
CA ASN A 57 2.82 -5.81 4.66
C ASN A 57 1.32 -6.16 4.70
N THR A 58 0.54 -5.51 5.55
CA THR A 58 -0.92 -5.74 5.64
C THR A 58 -1.65 -5.06 4.50
N HIS A 59 -2.36 -5.83 3.67
CA HIS A 59 -3.10 -5.31 2.52
C HIS A 59 -4.18 -4.29 2.95
N PRO A 60 -4.17 -3.04 2.43
CA PRO A 60 -5.04 -1.96 2.92
C PRO A 60 -6.55 -2.26 2.85
N ARG A 61 -7.01 -2.96 1.81
CA ARG A 61 -8.42 -3.35 1.66
C ARG A 61 -8.85 -4.56 2.50
N THR A 62 -8.05 -5.64 2.52
CA THR A 62 -8.49 -6.93 3.09
C THR A 62 -8.01 -7.16 4.52
N GLY A 63 -6.99 -6.40 4.98
CA GLY A 63 -6.35 -6.63 6.27
C GLY A 63 -5.51 -7.91 6.35
N LEU A 64 -5.33 -8.64 5.23
CA LEU A 64 -4.53 -9.85 5.18
C LEU A 64 -3.06 -9.53 4.86
N PRO A 65 -2.10 -10.36 5.30
CA PRO A 65 -0.71 -10.22 4.88
C PRO A 65 -0.56 -10.34 3.36
N ASP A 66 0.21 -9.44 2.76
CA ASP A 66 0.56 -9.40 1.33
C ASP A 66 2.08 -9.24 1.19
N PRO A 67 2.82 -10.32 0.85
CA PRO A 67 4.28 -10.29 0.81
C PRO A 67 4.85 -9.43 -0.31
N ASP A 68 4.05 -9.09 -1.32
CA ASP A 68 4.48 -8.29 -2.47
C ASP A 68 4.30 -6.78 -2.21
N ARG A 69 4.00 -6.38 -0.95
CA ARG A 69 3.67 -5.00 -0.58
C ARG A 69 4.41 -4.49 0.64
N ILE A 70 4.78 -3.22 0.54
CA ILE A 70 5.17 -2.38 1.68
C ILE A 70 4.14 -1.27 1.79
N VAL A 71 3.53 -1.12 2.96
CA VAL A 71 2.41 -0.23 3.22
C VAL A 71 2.81 0.81 4.26
N SER A 72 2.44 2.07 4.02
CA SER A 72 2.69 3.19 4.93
C SER A 72 2.02 2.99 6.29
N ALA A 73 2.51 3.70 7.30
CA ALA A 73 1.99 3.61 8.66
C ALA A 73 0.48 3.93 8.75
N ASP A 74 -0.02 4.81 7.89
CA ASP A 74 -1.44 5.21 7.84
C ASP A 74 -2.30 4.30 6.95
N GLY A 75 -1.71 3.30 6.28
CA GLY A 75 -2.41 2.37 5.40
C GLY A 75 -2.90 2.97 4.07
N LYS A 76 -2.56 4.23 3.76
CA LYS A 76 -3.07 4.93 2.58
C LYS A 76 -2.17 4.84 1.36
N ARG A 77 -0.92 4.41 1.53
CA ARG A 77 0.06 4.30 0.46
C ARG A 77 0.72 2.95 0.50
N SER A 78 1.00 2.38 -0.66
CA SER A 78 1.82 1.19 -0.73
C SER A 78 2.71 1.15 -1.96
N ILE A 79 3.86 0.53 -1.80
CA ILE A 79 4.66 0.04 -2.91
C ILE A 79 4.24 -1.41 -3.14
N ARG A 80 3.88 -1.75 -4.37
CA ARG A 80 3.74 -3.15 -4.80
C ARG A 80 4.85 -3.55 -5.75
N TYR A 81 5.49 -4.66 -5.41
CA TYR A 81 6.57 -5.25 -6.18
C TYR A 81 6.54 -6.77 -6.01
N GLY A 82 5.98 -7.47 -6.99
CA GLY A 82 5.76 -8.93 -6.92
C GLY A 82 6.52 -9.73 -7.97
N ASN A 83 6.09 -10.97 -8.13
CA ASN A 83 6.75 -11.94 -9.01
C ASN A 83 6.63 -11.59 -10.51
N HIS A 84 5.63 -10.80 -10.92
CA HIS A 84 5.48 -10.34 -12.31
C HIS A 84 6.53 -9.29 -12.68
N GLU A 85 6.96 -8.51 -11.69
CA GLU A 85 7.91 -7.41 -11.76
C GLU A 85 9.35 -7.95 -11.75
N MET A 86 9.61 -8.98 -10.93
CA MET A 86 10.91 -9.68 -10.83
C MET A 86 11.30 -10.49 -12.08
N ASN A 87 10.32 -11.12 -12.75
CA ASN A 87 10.58 -11.97 -13.93
C ASN A 87 10.46 -11.20 -15.26
N SER A 88 10.22 -9.89 -15.20
CA SER A 88 10.18 -9.05 -16.38
C SER A 88 11.59 -8.88 -16.99
N LYS A 89 11.66 -8.53 -18.28
CA LYS A 89 12.95 -8.23 -18.93
C LYS A 89 13.64 -7.10 -18.15
N PRO A 90 14.99 -7.07 -18.03
CA PRO A 90 15.72 -6.00 -17.32
C PRO A 90 15.33 -4.58 -17.72
N THR A 91 14.96 -4.40 -19.00
CA THR A 91 14.51 -3.13 -19.57
C THR A 91 13.06 -2.76 -19.28
N LYS A 92 12.32 -3.64 -18.60
CA LYS A 92 10.89 -3.54 -18.31
C LYS A 92 10.56 -3.64 -16.81
N HIS A 93 11.58 -3.69 -15.94
CA HIS A 93 11.36 -3.67 -14.50
C HIS A 93 10.58 -2.41 -14.11
N HIS A 94 9.63 -2.60 -13.20
CA HIS A 94 8.79 -1.55 -12.64
C HIS A 94 8.31 -1.94 -11.24
N TYR A 95 7.92 -0.95 -10.46
CA TYR A 95 7.12 -1.11 -9.26
C TYR A 95 5.86 -0.27 -9.39
N HIS A 96 4.92 -0.48 -8.47
CA HIS A 96 3.67 0.28 -8.41
C HIS A 96 3.66 1.14 -7.15
N GLU A 97 3.40 2.43 -7.31
CA GLU A 97 3.03 3.34 -6.22
C GLU A 97 1.50 3.41 -6.17
N GLU A 98 0.92 2.97 -5.07
CA GLU A 98 -0.53 2.86 -4.93
C GLU A 98 -1.04 3.76 -3.80
N ILE A 99 -2.04 4.58 -4.12
CA ILE A 99 -2.78 5.40 -3.16
C ILE A 99 -4.16 4.81 -2.96
N TRP A 100 -4.50 4.54 -1.71
CA TRP A 100 -5.72 3.88 -1.29
C TRP A 100 -6.69 4.89 -0.69
N THR A 101 -7.91 4.95 -1.25
CA THR A 101 -8.96 5.84 -0.78
C THR A 101 -10.21 5.03 -0.45
N LEU A 102 -10.57 5.01 0.84
CA LEU A 102 -11.82 4.42 1.31
C LEU A 102 -12.99 5.35 0.98
N ASP A 103 -13.90 4.88 0.13
CA ASP A 103 -15.23 5.46 0.01
C ASP A 103 -16.14 4.79 1.04
N SER A 104 -16.37 5.47 2.16
CA SER A 104 -17.19 4.96 3.26
C SER A 104 -18.68 4.93 2.93
N VAL A 105 -19.14 5.71 1.95
CA VAL A 105 -20.56 5.76 1.56
C VAL A 105 -20.93 4.49 0.80
N ASN A 106 -20.07 4.09 -0.13
CA ASN A 106 -20.27 2.89 -0.95
C ASN A 106 -19.59 1.63 -0.35
N ASN A 107 -18.84 1.79 0.74
CA ASN A 107 -18.01 0.76 1.36
C ASN A 107 -17.08 0.06 0.35
N VAL A 108 -16.38 0.85 -0.47
CA VAL A 108 -15.40 0.35 -1.44
C VAL A 108 -14.05 1.02 -1.23
N MET A 109 -12.99 0.28 -1.51
CA MET A 109 -11.63 0.80 -1.49
C MET A 109 -11.17 1.05 -2.93
N ASN A 110 -10.91 2.31 -3.24
CA ASN A 110 -10.40 2.76 -4.53
C ASN A 110 -8.87 2.80 -4.53
N VAL A 111 -8.27 2.57 -5.69
CA VAL A 111 -6.82 2.55 -5.87
C VAL A 111 -6.41 3.39 -7.07
N ASP A 112 -5.60 4.42 -6.82
CA ASP A 112 -4.82 5.09 -7.85
C ASP A 112 -3.42 4.48 -7.86
N ASN A 113 -3.06 3.87 -8.99
CA ASN A 113 -1.87 3.04 -9.17
C ASN A 113 -0.97 3.66 -10.24
N VAL A 114 0.24 4.07 -9.84
CA VAL A 114 1.24 4.61 -10.74
C VAL A 114 2.33 3.56 -10.97
N VAL A 115 2.49 3.14 -12.22
CA VAL A 115 3.56 2.25 -12.65
C VAL A 115 4.84 3.07 -12.84
N VAL A 116 5.86 2.80 -12.02
CA VAL A 116 7.16 3.46 -12.09
C VAL A 116 8.18 2.50 -12.70
N ARG A 117 8.73 2.86 -13.87
CA ARG A 117 9.74 2.04 -14.55
C ARG A 117 11.11 2.25 -13.91
N VAL A 118 11.82 1.15 -13.69
CA VAL A 118 13.18 1.13 -13.15
C VAL A 118 14.08 0.31 -14.07
N PRO A 119 14.53 0.87 -15.21
CA PRO A 119 15.38 0.14 -16.14
C PRO A 119 16.68 -0.25 -15.47
N ILE A 120 16.96 -1.55 -15.42
CA ILE A 120 18.26 -2.06 -15.00
C ILE A 120 19.12 -2.17 -16.25
N LEU A 121 20.04 -1.22 -16.42
CA LEU A 121 21.02 -1.26 -17.50
C LEU A 121 21.92 -2.50 -17.30
N LYS A 122 22.13 -3.25 -18.38
CA LYS A 122 23.06 -4.39 -18.40
C LYS A 122 24.50 -3.94 -18.39
#